data_AF-A0A392NC00-F1
#
_entry.id   AF-A0A392NC00-F1
#
_cell.length_a   1.000
_cell.length_b   1.000
_cell.length_c   1.000
_cell.angle_alpha   90.00
_cell.angle_beta   90.00
_cell.angle_gamma   90.00
#
_symmetry.space_group_name_H-M   'P 1'
#
loop_
_entity.id
_entity.type
_entity.pdbx_description
1 polymer ?
#
loop_
_entity_poly.entity_id
_entity_poly.type
_entity_poly.pdbx_seq_one_letter_code
_entity_poly.pdbx_strand_id
1 'polypeptide(L)'
;ATFTKPTQDSLQVSLTGSLRSKVDSNGVDIMVALYENGLVTDCPRGENKGRVLSNDFVVRKLEKLSTEKDISAKKTVTGTLNFPLWGGFNSSKCGVAVFVQSPSHQIFGSQSFHLPDDI
;
A
#
# COMPACT_ATOMS: atom_id res chain seq x y z
N ALA A 1 -11.00 -5.76 -1.40
CA ALA A 1 -9.78 -6.16 -0.68
C ALA A 1 -10.20 -6.89 0.58
N THR A 2 -9.45 -7.91 0.98
CA THR A 2 -9.65 -8.62 2.24
C THR A 2 -8.40 -8.44 3.08
N PHE A 3 -8.60 -8.19 4.36
CA PHE A 3 -7.53 -7.97 5.32
C PHE A 3 -7.69 -9.00 6.41
N THR A 4 -6.59 -9.61 6.84
CA THR A 4 -6.55 -10.48 8.02
C THR A 4 -5.26 -10.22 8.78
N LYS A 5 -5.26 -10.50 10.08
CA LYS A 5 -4.08 -10.37 10.93
C LYS A 5 -3.68 -11.75 11.48
N PRO A 6 -2.88 -12.53 10.72
CA PRO A 6 -2.57 -13.90 11.10
C PRO A 6 -1.80 -13.99 12.43
N THR A 7 -0.98 -12.98 12.72
CA THR A 7 -0.26 -12.84 14.01
C THR A 7 -0.32 -11.38 14.46
N GLN A 8 0.02 -11.10 15.73
CA GLN A 8 0.01 -9.72 16.25
C GLN A 8 0.89 -8.75 15.44
N ASP A 9 1.93 -9.29 14.79
CA ASP A 9 2.95 -8.51 14.07
C ASP A 9 2.86 -8.66 12.55
N SER A 10 1.77 -9.24 12.02
CA SER A 10 1.61 -9.41 10.57
C SER A 10 0.22 -9.09 10.06
N LEU A 11 0.15 -8.36 8.95
CA LEU A 11 -1.07 -8.04 8.24
C LEU A 11 -1.04 -8.70 6.86
N GLN A 12 -1.97 -9.61 6.63
CA GLN A 12 -2.19 -10.21 5.33
C GLN A 12 -3.23 -9.42 4.55
N VAL A 13 -2.90 -9.09 3.31
CA VAL A 13 -3.72 -8.28 2.41
C VAL A 13 -3.94 -9.06 1.12
N SER A 14 -5.20 -9.41 0.85
CA SER A 14 -5.61 -10.06 -0.39
C SER A 14 -6.35 -9.07 -1.28
N LEU A 15 -5.87 -8.95 -2.52
CA LEU A 15 -6.39 -8.03 -3.52
C LEU A 15 -6.84 -8.83 -4.74
N THR A 16 -8.00 -8.47 -5.26
CA THR A 16 -8.52 -8.95 -6.55
C THR A 16 -9.05 -7.74 -7.31
N GLY A 17 -8.68 -7.61 -8.57
CA GLY A 17 -9.14 -6.52 -9.42
C GLY A 17 -8.86 -6.79 -10.90
N SER A 18 -9.56 -6.09 -11.79
CA SER A 18 -9.38 -6.27 -13.23
C SER A 18 -8.63 -5.10 -13.84
N LEU A 19 -7.57 -5.41 -14.60
CA LEU A 19 -6.84 -4.41 -15.40
C LEU A 19 -7.70 -4.01 -16.59
N ARG A 20 -8.18 -2.76 -16.62
CA ARG A 20 -9.08 -2.29 -17.68
C ARG A 20 -8.36 -2.05 -19.02
N SER A 21 -7.06 -1.79 -18.98
CA SER A 21 -6.23 -1.53 -20.14
C SER A 21 -5.40 -2.75 -20.50
N LYS A 22 -5.05 -2.88 -21.79
CA LYS A 22 -4.04 -3.84 -22.24
C LYS A 22 -2.69 -3.49 -21.62
N VAL A 23 -1.90 -4.51 -21.32
CA VAL A 23 -0.51 -4.38 -20.89
C VAL A 23 0.36 -4.93 -22.02
N ASP A 24 1.31 -4.13 -22.49
CA ASP A 24 2.24 -4.54 -23.54
C ASP A 24 3.38 -5.42 -22.98
N SER A 25 4.37 -5.70 -23.81
CA SER A 25 5.53 -6.52 -23.46
C SER A 25 6.47 -5.86 -22.43
N ASN A 26 6.39 -4.53 -22.26
CA ASN A 26 7.19 -3.84 -21.24
C ASN A 26 6.70 -4.18 -19.83
N GLY A 27 5.41 -4.50 -19.72
CA GLY A 27 4.79 -4.91 -18.47
C GLY A 27 4.48 -3.76 -17.53
N VAL A 28 3.78 -4.10 -16.45
CA VAL A 28 3.49 -3.20 -15.33
C VAL A 28 3.61 -3.95 -14.01
N ASP A 29 4.00 -3.23 -12.98
CA ASP A 29 4.01 -3.73 -11.61
C ASP A 29 2.75 -3.30 -10.88
N ILE A 30 2.13 -4.23 -10.16
CA ILE A 30 1.07 -3.92 -9.21
C ILE A 30 1.73 -3.69 -7.86
N MET A 31 1.75 -2.44 -7.43
CA MET A 31 2.38 -2.00 -6.20
C MET A 31 1.33 -1.80 -5.10
N VAL A 32 1.70 -2.09 -3.87
CA VAL A 32 0.83 -2.00 -2.69
C VAL A 32 1.57 -1.29 -1.57
N ALA A 33 1.04 -0.15 -1.14
CA ALA A 33 1.56 0.66 -0.06
C ALA A 33 0.65 0.57 1.17
N LEU A 34 1.20 0.13 2.30
CA LEU A 34 0.57 0.26 3.62
C LEU A 34 0.97 1.62 4.20
N TYR A 35 0.00 2.48 4.46
CA TYR A 35 0.22 3.82 4.98
C TYR A 35 -0.47 4.04 6.33
N GLU A 36 0.04 5.02 7.07
CA GLU A 36 -0.46 5.46 8.38
C GLU A 36 -0.76 6.97 8.34
N ASN A 37 -1.89 7.35 8.90
CA ASN A 37 -2.34 8.74 9.06
C ASN A 37 -2.14 9.24 10.50
N GLY A 38 -2.05 10.55 10.66
CA GLY A 38 -1.93 11.21 11.96
C GLY A 38 -0.68 10.79 12.74
N LEU A 39 0.43 10.55 12.03
CA LEU A 39 1.73 10.29 12.66
C LEU A 39 2.29 11.60 13.21
N VAL A 40 2.40 11.67 14.53
CA VAL A 40 2.92 12.82 15.26
C VAL A 40 4.36 12.57 15.66
N THR A 41 5.24 13.49 15.30
CA THR A 41 6.69 13.41 15.58
C THR A 41 7.13 14.66 16.33
N ASP A 42 7.53 14.47 17.60
CA ASP A 42 8.22 15.50 18.37
C ASP A 42 9.65 15.65 17.87
N CYS A 43 10.05 16.87 17.55
CA CYS A 43 11.38 17.17 17.02
C CYS A 43 12.24 17.84 18.11
N PRO A 44 13.04 17.10 18.91
CA PRO A 44 13.82 17.68 20.00
C PRO A 44 15.09 18.43 19.54
N ARG A 45 15.53 18.22 18.29
CA ARG A 45 16.77 18.73 17.71
C ARG A 45 16.61 18.99 16.20
N GLY A 46 17.58 19.68 15.60
CA GLY A 46 17.61 19.99 14.17
C GLY A 46 16.87 21.28 13.79
N GLU A 47 16.68 21.52 12.50
CA GLU A 47 16.04 22.73 11.96
C GLU A 47 14.59 22.91 12.43
N ASN A 48 13.89 21.80 12.67
CA ASN A 48 12.53 21.79 13.21
C ASN A 48 12.48 21.64 14.74
N LYS A 49 13.58 21.92 15.44
CA LYS A 49 13.66 21.78 16.90
C LYS A 49 12.53 22.54 17.60
N GLY A 50 11.88 21.87 18.56
CA GLY A 50 10.80 22.42 19.37
C GLY A 50 9.44 22.41 18.68
N ARG A 51 9.35 21.87 17.45
CA ARG A 51 8.09 21.69 16.73
C ARG A 51 7.56 20.27 16.87
N VAL A 52 6.26 20.16 16.69
CA VAL A 52 5.52 18.91 16.55
C VAL A 52 5.07 18.80 15.09
N LEU A 53 5.48 17.74 14.41
CA LEU A 53 5.12 17.50 13.01
C LEU A 53 4.01 16.46 12.93
N SER A 54 2.90 16.79 12.27
CA SER A 54 1.82 15.85 11.97
C SER A 54 1.88 15.46 10.50
N ASN A 55 1.86 14.17 10.19
CA ASN A 55 1.93 13.66 8.83
C ASN A 55 0.81 12.65 8.56
N ASP A 56 0.20 12.78 7.40
CA ASP A 56 -0.75 11.82 6.85
C ASP A 56 -0.13 11.08 5.67
N PHE A 57 -0.70 9.92 5.33
CA PHE A 57 -0.26 9.04 4.25
C PHE A 57 1.22 8.64 4.33
N VAL A 58 1.74 8.47 5.55
CA VAL A 58 3.12 8.01 5.76
C VAL A 58 3.22 6.57 5.32
N VAL A 59 3.93 6.31 4.22
CA VAL A 59 4.14 4.94 3.73
C VAL A 59 5.05 4.18 4.69
N ARG A 60 4.49 3.17 5.35
CA ARG A 60 5.18 2.33 6.33
C ARG A 60 5.81 1.10 5.68
N LYS A 61 5.16 0.57 4.64
CA LYS A 61 5.63 -0.53 3.80
C LYS A 61 5.19 -0.31 2.35
N LEU A 62 6.05 -0.67 1.41
CA LEU A 62 5.76 -0.66 -0.02
C LEU A 62 6.24 -1.99 -0.60
N GLU A 63 5.33 -2.76 -1.16
CA GLU A 63 5.62 -4.09 -1.69
C GLU A 63 5.05 -4.23 -3.10
N LYS A 64 5.70 -5.07 -3.91
CA LYS A 64 5.19 -5.46 -5.22
C LYS A 64 4.35 -6.73 -5.08
N LEU A 65 3.09 -6.66 -5.53
CA LEU A 65 2.18 -7.81 -5.56
C LEU A 65 2.53 -8.78 -6.69
N SER A 66 2.63 -8.27 -7.92
CA SER A 66 2.97 -9.03 -9.11
C SER A 66 3.48 -8.11 -10.22
N THR A 67 4.09 -8.72 -11.23
CA THR A 67 4.40 -8.09 -12.52
C THR A 67 3.53 -8.73 -13.58
N GLU A 68 2.79 -7.92 -14.31
CA GLU A 68 1.89 -8.33 -15.37
C GLU A 68 2.47 -7.94 -16.74
N LYS A 69 2.46 -8.84 -17.73
CA LYS A 69 3.01 -8.65 -19.08
C LYS A 69 2.13 -9.31 -20.14
N ASP A 70 2.06 -8.70 -21.31
CA ASP A 70 1.36 -9.25 -22.49
C ASP A 70 -0.10 -9.65 -22.19
N ILE A 71 -0.84 -8.73 -21.58
CA ILE A 71 -2.17 -9.00 -21.03
C ILE A 71 -3.25 -8.30 -21.83
N SER A 72 -4.29 -9.06 -22.18
CA SER A 72 -5.50 -8.53 -22.78
C SER A 72 -6.30 -7.70 -21.77
N ALA A 73 -7.04 -6.71 -22.28
CA ALA A 73 -7.90 -5.89 -21.44
C ALA A 73 -8.89 -6.76 -20.63
N LYS A 74 -9.20 -6.30 -19.42
CA LYS A 74 -10.13 -6.91 -18.46
C LYS A 74 -9.64 -8.21 -17.79
N LYS A 75 -8.37 -8.57 -17.88
CA LYS A 75 -7.82 -9.68 -17.06
C LYS A 75 -7.98 -9.35 -15.58
N THR A 76 -8.53 -10.31 -14.83
CA THR A 76 -8.56 -10.26 -13.36
C THR A 76 -7.22 -10.74 -12.80
N VAL A 77 -6.65 -9.95 -11.92
CA VAL A 77 -5.44 -10.25 -11.16
C VAL A 77 -5.83 -10.42 -9.71
N THR A 78 -5.30 -11.47 -9.08
CA THR A 78 -5.47 -11.75 -7.65
C THR A 78 -4.10 -11.98 -7.05
N GLY A 79 -3.86 -11.45 -5.86
CA GLY A 79 -2.67 -11.79 -5.09
C GLY A 79 -2.84 -11.47 -3.61
N THR A 80 -1.93 -12.02 -2.81
CA THR A 80 -1.89 -11.82 -1.37
C THR A 80 -0.49 -11.41 -0.95
N LEU A 81 -0.39 -10.38 -0.13
CA LEU A 81 0.84 -9.94 0.52
C LEU A 81 0.75 -10.16 2.02
N ASN A 82 1.90 -10.33 2.66
CA ASN A 82 2.01 -10.35 4.11
C ASN A 82 2.97 -9.24 4.54
N PHE A 83 2.47 -8.24 5.26
CA PHE A 83 3.24 -7.12 5.75
C PHE A 83 3.66 -7.36 7.20
N PRO A 84 4.96 -7.23 7.54
CA PRO A 84 5.35 -7.11 8.93
C PRO A 84 4.89 -5.76 9.49
N LEU A 85 4.21 -5.79 10.63
CA LEU A 85 3.70 -4.62 11.33
C LEU A 85 4.76 -4.02 12.26
N TRP A 86 4.58 -2.75 12.61
CA TRP A 86 5.45 -2.02 13.53
C TRP A 86 4.84 -1.96 14.94
N GLY A 87 5.67 -1.73 15.94
CA GLY A 87 5.20 -1.49 17.30
C GLY A 87 4.28 -0.28 17.37
N GLY A 88 3.12 -0.44 18.02
CA GLY A 88 2.10 0.62 18.09
C GLY A 88 1.21 0.72 16.84
N PHE A 89 1.21 -0.29 15.97
CA PHE A 89 0.28 -0.37 14.85
C PHE A 89 -1.17 -0.12 15.29
N ASN A 90 -1.86 0.77 14.57
CA ASN A 90 -3.25 1.11 14.80
C ASN A 90 -4.01 1.07 13.47
N SER A 91 -4.85 0.05 13.29
CA SER A 91 -5.60 -0.17 12.04
C SER A 91 -6.52 0.98 11.68
N SER A 92 -7.17 1.62 12.67
CA SER A 92 -8.09 2.76 12.45
C SER A 92 -7.41 3.97 11.80
N LYS A 93 -6.08 4.06 11.93
CA LYS A 93 -5.25 5.11 11.31
C LYS A 93 -4.57 4.66 10.02
N CYS A 94 -4.74 3.40 9.62
CA CYS A 94 -4.00 2.81 8.53
C CYS A 94 -4.89 2.53 7.32
N GLY A 95 -4.26 2.48 6.16
CA GLY A 95 -4.90 2.09 4.92
C GLY A 95 -3.91 1.47 3.95
N VAL A 96 -4.45 0.87 2.89
CA VAL A 96 -3.67 0.30 1.79
C VAL A 96 -4.01 1.03 0.51
N ALA A 97 -2.98 1.51 -0.19
CA ALA A 97 -3.10 2.01 -1.56
C ALA A 97 -2.50 0.99 -2.52
N VAL A 98 -3.26 0.60 -3.55
CA VAL A 98 -2.78 -0.21 -4.66
C VAL A 98 -2.70 0.66 -5.90
N PHE A 99 -1.64 0.50 -6.68
CA PHE A 99 -1.48 1.22 -7.94
C PHE A 99 -0.72 0.40 -8.97
N VAL A 100 -1.01 0.68 -10.25
CA VAL A 100 -0.37 0.03 -11.39
C VAL A 100 0.71 0.97 -11.93
N GLN A 101 1.95 0.49 -11.95
CA GLN A 101 3.13 1.30 -12.27
C GLN A 101 3.91 0.71 -13.46
N SER A 102 4.34 1.56 -14.40
CA SER A 102 5.26 1.16 -15.47
C SER A 102 6.71 1.03 -14.98
N PRO A 103 7.61 0.42 -15.78
CA PRO A 103 9.06 0.49 -15.53
C PRO A 103 9.62 1.92 -15.49
N SER A 104 8.96 2.89 -16.12
CA SER A 104 9.30 4.32 -16.06
C SER A 104 8.69 5.04 -14.86
N HIS A 105 8.12 4.30 -13.90
CA HIS A 105 7.43 4.79 -12.71
C HIS A 105 6.13 5.57 -12.95
N GLN A 106 5.62 5.59 -14.17
CA GLN A 106 4.32 6.17 -14.47
C GLN A 106 3.20 5.34 -13.83
N ILE A 107 2.29 6.00 -13.12
CA ILE A 107 1.12 5.36 -12.53
C ILE A 107 -0.07 5.48 -13.49
N PHE A 108 -0.67 4.34 -13.86
CA PHE A 108 -1.80 4.28 -14.79
C PHE A 108 -3.16 4.24 -14.10
N GLY A 109 -3.18 3.88 -12.83
CA GLY A 109 -4.39 3.78 -12.03
C GLY A 109 -4.07 3.39 -10.61
N SER A 110 -4.96 3.77 -9.70
CA SER A 110 -4.82 3.49 -8.28
C SER A 110 -6.17 3.29 -7.62
N GLN A 111 -6.15 2.67 -6.44
CA GLN A 111 -7.28 2.53 -5.56
C GLN A 111 -6.74 2.54 -4.12
N SER A 112 -7.47 3.17 -3.20
CA SER A 112 -7.17 3.10 -1.78
C SER A 112 -8.29 2.40 -1.02
N PHE A 113 -7.91 1.79 0.10
CA PHE A 113 -8.77 1.12 1.05
C PHE A 113 -8.35 1.54 2.46
N HIS A 114 -9.31 1.91 3.30
CA HIS A 114 -9.05 2.02 4.74
C HIS A 114 -9.02 0.61 5.34
N LEU A 115 -8.17 0.37 6.33
CA LEU A 115 -8.25 -0.87 7.09
C LEU A 115 -9.51 -0.84 7.98
N PRO A 116 -10.16 -1.99 8.21
CA PRO A 116 -11.23 -2.08 9.19
C PRO A 116 -10.73 -1.71 10.59
N ASP A 117 -11.62 -1.10 11.38
CA ASP A 117 -11.41 -0.94 12.81
C ASP A 117 -11.24 -2.34 13.44
N ASP A 118 -10.28 -2.48 14.35
CA ASP A 118 -10.03 -3.68 15.14
C ASP A 118 -9.63 -4.98 14.39
N ILE A 119 -8.84 -4.85 13.33
CA ILE A 119 -8.19 -5.99 12.67
C ILE A 119 -6.88 -6.47 13.32
#